data_AF-A0A9Q1CNP3-F1
#
_entry.id   AF-A0A9Q1CNP3-F1
#
_cell.length_a   1.000
_cell.length_b   1.000
_cell.length_c   1.000
_cell.angle_alpha   90.00
_cell.angle_beta   90.00
_cell.angle_gamma   90.00
#
_symmetry.space_group_name_H-M   'P 1'
#
loop_
_entity.id
_entity.type
_entity.pdbx_description
1 polymer ?
#
loop_
_entity_poly.entity_id
_entity_poly.type
_entity_poly.pdbx_seq_one_letter_code
_entity_poly.pdbx_strand_id
1 'polypeptide(L)'
;MARLVRITSEKKAYVRLLRLQQNMSFRSVASAAGISKSSVWRICNNDSLRNEVKGNRAGRPDIITERQIRGILRRVEKLRGTYGNFTVRTIMRHESLDPRAVSWRTISLSLTK
;
A
#
# COMPACT_ATOMS: atom_id res chain seq x y z
N MET A 1 -9.45 13.98 17.00
CA MET A 1 -8.81 13.33 15.83
C MET A 1 -9.69 13.52 14.61
N ALA A 2 -9.18 14.10 13.51
CA ALA A 2 -9.97 14.26 12.30
C ALA A 2 -10.04 12.93 11.53
N ARG A 3 -11.26 12.41 11.34
CA ARG A 3 -11.50 11.21 10.52
C ARG A 3 -11.18 11.54 9.06
N LEU A 4 -10.13 10.93 8.51
CA LEU A 4 -9.81 11.05 7.09
C LEU A 4 -10.83 10.23 6.27
N VAL A 5 -11.96 10.85 5.96
CA VAL A 5 -12.98 10.27 5.07
C VAL A 5 -12.52 10.43 3.63
N ARG A 6 -12.36 9.30 2.92
CA ARG A 6 -12.05 9.31 1.49
C ARG A 6 -13.25 9.88 0.72
N ILE A 7 -13.03 10.96 -0.03
CA ILE A 7 -14.08 11.57 -0.86
C ILE A 7 -14.37 10.63 -2.04
N THR A 8 -15.62 10.19 -2.17
CA THR A 8 -16.09 9.31 -3.25
C THR A 8 -16.02 10.00 -4.61
N SER A 9 -16.02 9.21 -5.68
CA SER A 9 -16.02 9.70 -7.07
C SER A 9 -17.24 10.59 -7.36
N GLU A 10 -18.43 10.16 -6.94
CA GLU A 10 -19.69 10.91 -7.06
C GLU A 10 -19.61 12.28 -6.41
N LYS A 11 -19.06 12.34 -5.20
CA LYS A 11 -18.92 13.59 -4.46
C LYS A 11 -17.92 14.54 -5.13
N LYS A 12 -16.88 14.02 -5.78
CA LYS A 12 -15.97 14.83 -6.62
C LYS A 12 -16.66 15.35 -7.88
N ALA A 13 -17.52 14.55 -8.52
CA ALA A 13 -18.29 14.96 -9.69
C ALA A 13 -19.28 16.08 -9.33
N TYR A 14 -19.99 15.95 -8.21
CA TYR A 14 -20.89 16.98 -7.68
C TYR A 14 -20.18 18.31 -7.45
N VAL A 15 -19.00 18.28 -6.81
CA VAL A 15 -18.16 19.49 -6.58
C VAL A 15 -17.76 20.16 -7.90
N ARG A 16 -17.39 19.37 -8.92
CA ARG A 16 -17.04 19.92 -10.25
C ARG A 16 -18.24 20.56 -10.93
N LEU A 17 -19.40 19.91 -10.86
CA LEU A 17 -20.65 20.43 -11.43
C LEU A 17 -21.02 21.78 -10.80
N LEU A 18 -21.00 21.88 -9.47
CA LEU A 18 -21.25 23.14 -8.76
C LEU A 18 -20.28 24.26 -9.17
N ARG A 19 -19.00 23.93 -9.38
CA ARG A 19 -18.00 24.93 -9.77
C ARG A 19 -18.18 25.41 -11.21
N LEU A 20 -18.50 24.51 -12.13
CA LEU A 20 -18.62 24.78 -13.57
C LEU A 20 -19.95 25.46 -13.93
N GLN A 21 -21.07 24.98 -13.38
CA GLN A 21 -22.40 25.45 -13.80
C GLN A 21 -22.90 26.67 -13.02
N GLN A 22 -22.50 26.82 -11.75
CA GLN A 22 -23.04 27.88 -10.87
C GLN A 22 -22.04 28.99 -10.56
N ASN A 23 -20.83 28.93 -11.14
CA ASN A 23 -19.70 29.84 -10.89
C ASN A 23 -19.47 30.17 -9.39
N MET A 24 -19.79 29.22 -8.52
CA MET A 24 -19.76 29.40 -7.07
C MET A 24 -18.33 29.54 -6.55
N SER A 25 -18.17 30.34 -5.48
CA SER A 25 -16.92 30.42 -4.76
C SER A 25 -16.52 29.07 -4.14
N PHE A 26 -15.21 28.82 -3.97
CA PHE A 26 -14.74 27.60 -3.31
C PHE A 26 -15.30 27.41 -1.89
N ARG A 27 -15.64 28.50 -1.20
CA ARG A 27 -16.17 28.45 0.17
C ARG A 27 -17.64 28.03 0.18
N SER A 28 -18.44 28.52 -0.75
CA SER A 28 -19.84 28.12 -0.88
C SER A 28 -19.96 26.66 -1.35
N VAL A 29 -19.12 26.22 -2.29
CA VAL A 29 -19.06 24.80 -2.71
C VAL A 29 -18.63 23.89 -1.55
N ALA A 30 -17.67 24.32 -0.72
CA ALA A 30 -17.25 23.58 0.46
C ALA A 30 -18.41 23.37 1.45
N SER A 31 -19.21 24.41 1.69
CA SER A 31 -20.40 24.35 2.54
C SER A 31 -21.46 23.42 1.94
N ALA A 32 -21.77 23.56 0.65
CA ALA A 32 -22.78 22.76 -0.03
C ALA A 32 -22.42 21.26 -0.10
N ALA A 33 -21.15 20.95 -0.35
CA ALA A 33 -20.66 19.57 -0.45
C ALA A 33 -20.23 18.98 0.92
N GLY A 34 -20.19 19.77 1.99
CA GLY A 34 -19.74 19.31 3.31
C GLY A 34 -18.30 18.76 3.29
N ILE A 35 -17.38 19.46 2.63
CA ILE A 35 -15.94 19.12 2.59
C ILE A 35 -15.09 20.37 2.81
N SER A 36 -13.81 20.19 3.14
CA SER A 36 -12.93 21.34 3.35
C SER A 36 -12.71 22.13 2.07
N LYS A 37 -12.58 23.46 2.18
CA LYS A 37 -12.21 24.35 1.07
C LYS A 37 -10.94 23.88 0.34
N SER A 38 -9.95 23.38 1.08
CA SER A 38 -8.72 22.83 0.52
C SER A 38 -8.97 21.59 -0.34
N SER A 39 -9.93 20.74 0.03
CA SER A 39 -10.32 19.58 -0.77
C SER A 39 -11.04 20.00 -2.05
N VAL A 40 -11.95 20.98 -1.97
CA VAL A 40 -12.61 21.56 -3.15
C VAL A 40 -11.58 22.11 -4.12
N TRP A 41 -10.65 22.93 -3.65
CA TRP A 41 -9.58 23.51 -4.47
C TRP A 41 -8.74 22.41 -5.14
N ARG A 42 -8.35 21.36 -4.40
CA ARG A 42 -7.63 20.21 -4.96
C ARG A 42 -8.45 19.45 -6.00
N ILE A 43 -9.76 19.30 -5.83
CA ILE A 43 -10.62 18.57 -6.78
C ILE A 43 -10.76 19.36 -8.09
N CYS A 44 -10.94 20.68 -8.00
CA CYS A 44 -11.13 21.54 -9.16
C CYS A 44 -9.82 21.80 -9.92
N ASN A 45 -8.68 21.91 -9.23
CA ASN A 45 -7.41 22.29 -9.86
C ASN A 45 -6.49 21.12 -10.23
N ASN A 46 -6.69 19.90 -9.72
CA ASN A 46 -5.84 18.74 -10.07
C ASN A 46 -6.26 18.01 -11.35
N ASP A 47 -6.94 18.67 -12.30
CA ASP A 47 -7.32 18.00 -13.55
C ASP A 47 -6.09 17.55 -14.38
N SER A 48 -4.92 18.14 -14.16
CA SER A 48 -3.64 17.79 -14.79
C SER A 48 -2.95 16.53 -14.24
N LEU A 49 -3.35 15.99 -13.09
CA LEU A 49 -2.75 14.75 -12.52
C LEU A 49 -3.52 13.47 -12.86
N ARG A 50 -4.52 13.55 -13.77
CA ARG A 50 -5.54 12.52 -13.95
C ARG A 50 -5.13 11.26 -14.73
N ASN A 51 -3.97 11.24 -15.39
CA ASN A 51 -3.54 10.06 -16.16
C ASN A 51 -2.40 9.25 -15.54
N GLU A 52 -1.79 9.75 -14.47
CA GLU A 52 -0.92 8.89 -13.68
C GLU A 52 -1.81 8.23 -12.63
N VAL A 53 -2.16 6.96 -12.88
CA VAL A 53 -2.45 6.03 -11.79
C VAL A 53 -1.25 6.15 -10.86
N LYS A 54 -1.34 7.01 -9.84
CA LYS A 54 -0.28 7.14 -8.85
C LYS A 54 -0.14 5.75 -8.27
N GLY A 55 0.91 5.05 -8.70
CA GLY A 55 1.23 3.73 -8.18
C GLY A 55 1.18 3.80 -6.67
N ASN A 56 0.74 2.72 -6.04
CA ASN A 56 0.80 2.63 -4.59
C ASN A 56 2.18 3.11 -4.16
N ARG A 57 2.23 4.14 -3.30
CA ARG A 57 3.49 4.68 -2.79
C ARG A 57 4.33 3.49 -2.35
N ALA A 58 5.56 3.41 -2.84
CA ALA A 58 6.46 2.33 -2.47
C ALA A 58 6.41 2.20 -0.95
N GLY A 59 6.00 1.02 -0.49
CA GLY A 59 5.90 0.73 0.93
C GLY A 59 7.28 0.77 1.58
N ARG A 60 7.33 0.52 2.88
CA ARG A 60 8.61 0.24 3.54
C ARG A 60 9.31 -0.91 2.80
N PRO A 61 10.61 -0.82 2.51
CA PRO A 61 11.33 -1.92 1.90
C PRO A 61 11.20 -3.19 2.75
N ASP A 62 11.04 -4.33 2.08
CA ASP A 62 10.96 -5.63 2.73
C ASP A 62 12.26 -5.91 3.50
N ILE A 63 12.12 -6.52 4.68
CA ILE A 63 13.26 -6.88 5.55
C ILE A 63 14.13 -7.95 4.89
N ILE A 64 13.51 -8.85 4.11
CA ILE A 64 14.18 -9.94 3.41
C ILE A 64 14.36 -9.51 1.96
N THR A 65 15.60 -9.58 1.48
CA THR A 65 15.92 -9.31 0.07
C THR A 65 15.43 -10.45 -0.84
N GLU A 66 15.18 -10.15 -2.10
CA GLU A 66 14.77 -11.15 -3.09
C GLU A 66 15.79 -12.31 -3.23
N ARG A 67 17.09 -12.01 -3.08
CA ARG A 67 18.14 -13.03 -3.06
C ARG A 67 17.97 -14.02 -1.91
N GLN A 68 17.65 -13.51 -0.72
CA GLN A 68 17.40 -14.35 0.47
C GLN A 68 16.13 -15.17 0.31
N ILE A 69 15.07 -14.61 -0.30
CA ILE A 69 13.85 -15.38 -0.62
C ILE A 69 14.20 -16.56 -1.55
N ARG A 70 15.00 -16.32 -2.60
CA ARG A 70 15.46 -17.38 -3.49
C ARG A 70 16.28 -18.45 -2.77
N GLY A 71 17.14 -18.07 -1.83
CA GLY A 71 17.89 -19.00 -0.97
C GLY A 71 16.95 -19.87 -0.13
N ILE A 72 16.01 -19.24 0.57
CA ILE A 72 14.98 -19.90 1.38
C ILE A 72 14.20 -20.93 0.54
N LEU A 73 13.69 -20.56 -0.64
CA LEU A 73 12.90 -21.45 -1.50
C LEU A 73 13.71 -22.66 -1.97
N ARG A 74 14.95 -22.45 -2.43
CA ARG A 74 15.86 -23.55 -2.81
C ARG A 74 16.15 -24.47 -1.63
N ARG A 75 16.26 -23.93 -0.42
CA ARG A 75 16.51 -24.74 0.78
C ARG A 75 15.28 -25.55 1.16
N VAL A 76 14.09 -24.98 1.06
CA VAL A 76 12.82 -25.68 1.28
C VAL A 76 12.68 -26.87 0.34
N GLU A 77 12.98 -26.69 -0.94
CA GLU A 77 12.95 -27.77 -1.94
C GLU A 77 13.91 -28.90 -1.57
N LYS A 78 15.16 -28.57 -1.23
CA LYS A 78 16.15 -29.56 -0.76
C LYS A 78 15.69 -30.29 0.50
N LEU A 79 15.13 -29.54 1.47
CA LEU A 79 14.65 -30.12 2.72
C LEU A 79 13.46 -31.03 2.49
N ARG A 80 12.50 -30.69 1.61
CA ARG A 80 11.39 -31.58 1.23
C ARG A 80 11.89 -32.92 0.65
N GLY A 81 13.00 -32.91 -0.09
CA GLY A 81 13.59 -34.12 -0.65
C GLY A 81 14.41 -34.97 0.34
N THR A 82 14.89 -34.40 1.44
CA THR A 82 15.72 -35.11 2.44
C THR A 82 15.01 -35.42 3.75
N TYR A 83 14.18 -34.50 4.21
CA TYR A 83 13.49 -34.55 5.49
C TYR A 83 12.00 -34.22 5.27
N GLY A 84 11.11 -35.19 5.53
CA GLY A 84 9.67 -34.96 5.37
C GLY A 84 9.14 -33.79 6.20
N ASN A 85 9.67 -33.61 7.42
CA ASN A 85 9.32 -32.52 8.32
C ASN A 85 10.54 -31.66 8.67
N PHE A 86 10.44 -30.34 8.46
CA PHE A 86 11.46 -29.37 8.85
C PHE A 86 10.83 -28.10 9.42
N THR A 87 11.58 -27.40 10.28
CA THR A 87 11.12 -26.16 10.91
C THR A 87 11.68 -24.93 10.22
N VAL A 88 10.99 -23.79 10.39
CA VAL A 88 11.48 -22.48 9.93
C VAL A 88 12.85 -22.15 10.54
N ARG A 89 13.09 -22.57 11.80
CA ARG A 89 14.39 -22.39 12.47
C ARG A 89 15.53 -23.11 11.75
N THR A 90 15.26 -24.30 11.18
CA THR A 90 16.23 -25.04 10.38
C THR A 90 16.59 -24.27 9.12
N ILE A 91 15.60 -23.70 8.42
CA ILE A 91 15.81 -22.88 7.23
C ILE A 91 16.67 -21.64 7.56
N MET A 92 16.34 -20.94 8.65
CA MET A 92 17.09 -19.76 9.09
C MET A 92 18.55 -20.03 9.39
N ARG A 93 18.84 -21.16 10.06
CA ARG A 93 20.22 -21.56 10.38
C ARG A 93 21.04 -21.79 9.11
N HIS A 94 20.45 -22.37 8.07
CA HIS A 94 21.16 -22.62 6.81
C HIS A 94 21.41 -21.36 5.99
N GLU A 95 20.46 -20.43 5.98
CA GLU A 95 20.57 -19.17 5.23
C GLU A 95 21.26 -18.06 6.05
N SER A 96 21.87 -18.39 7.20
CA SER A 96 22.55 -17.44 8.10
C SER A 96 21.68 -16.21 8.45
N LEU A 97 20.37 -16.42 8.61
CA LEU A 97 19.44 -15.35 8.97
C LEU A 97 19.41 -15.18 10.48
N ASP A 98 19.74 -13.98 10.97
CA ASP A 98 19.68 -13.65 12.39
C ASP A 98 18.22 -13.59 12.87
N PRO A 99 17.82 -14.40 13.88
CA PRO A 99 16.49 -14.32 14.50
C PRO A 99 16.12 -12.97 15.08
N ARG A 100 17.10 -12.10 15.39
CA ARG A 100 16.83 -10.72 15.85
C ARG A 100 16.50 -9.78 14.70
N ALA A 101 17.01 -10.05 13.50
CA ALA A 101 16.77 -9.25 12.31
C ALA A 101 15.50 -9.65 11.56
N VAL A 102 15.20 -10.96 11.49
CA VAL A 102 14.07 -11.50 10.73
C VAL A 102 13.21 -12.40 11.61
N SER A 103 11.92 -12.08 11.74
CA SER A 103 10.98 -12.90 12.50
C SER A 103 10.62 -14.20 11.77
N TRP A 104 10.26 -15.25 12.52
CA TRP A 104 9.75 -16.50 11.94
C TRP A 104 8.54 -16.27 11.04
N ARG A 105 7.65 -15.35 11.44
CA ARG A 105 6.45 -14.99 10.66
C ARG A 105 6.82 -14.40 9.30
N THR A 106 7.85 -13.56 9.24
CA THR A 106 8.31 -12.96 7.98
C THR A 106 8.75 -14.04 6.98
N ILE A 107 9.41 -15.08 7.48
CA ILE A 107 9.84 -16.22 6.66
C ILE A 107 8.64 -17.07 6.24
N SER A 108 7.74 -17.41 7.17
CA SER A 108 6.50 -18.13 6.82
C SER A 108 5.68 -17.40 5.76
N LEU A 109 5.55 -16.08 5.86
CA LEU A 109 4.88 -15.25 4.84
C LEU A 109 5.60 -15.32 3.49
N SER A 110 6.93 -15.36 3.48
CA SER A 110 7.70 -15.51 2.22
C SER A 110 7.53 -16.88 1.55
N LEU A 111 7.03 -17.89 2.27
CA LEU A 111 6.72 -19.21 1.72
C LEU A 111 5.28 -19.32 1.17
N THR A 112 4.41 -18.39 1.55
CA THR A 112 2.99 -18.36 1.15
C THR A 112 2.67 -17.28 0.11
N LYS A 113 3.61 -16.39 -0.19
CA LYS A 113 3.50 -15.42 -1.29
C LYS A 113 3.66 -16.14 -2.63
#